data_AF-A0A7Z8QG70-F1
#
_entry.id   AF-A0A7Z8QG70-F1
#
_cell.length_a   1.000
_cell.length_b   1.000
_cell.length_c   1.000
_cell.angle_alpha   90.00
_cell.angle_beta   90.00
_cell.angle_gamma   90.00
#
_symmetry.space_group_name_H-M   'P 1'
#
loop_
_entity.id
_entity.type
_entity.pdbx_description
1 polymer ?
#
loop_
_entity_poly.entity_id
_entity_poly.type
_entity_poly.pdbx_seq_one_letter_code
_entity_poly.pdbx_strand_id
1 'polypeptide(L)' 'MLTHMREEKLSFPALIPKVWVVDCQFVGAGDKALIYLGRYMYRGVIREKDILSCHDGKVTYRYQDSK' A
#
# COMPACT_ATOMS: atom_id res chain seq x y z
N MET A 1 -4.02 -3.74 -12.46
CA MET A 1 -5.03 -4.74 -12.89
C MET A 1 -5.03 -4.94 -14.41
N LEU A 2 -5.43 -3.97 -15.24
CA LEU A 2 -5.44 -4.14 -16.70
C LEU A 2 -4.05 -4.38 -17.31
N THR A 3 -3.01 -3.75 -16.76
CA THR A 3 -1.61 -3.99 -17.17
C THR A 3 -1.17 -5.44 -16.92
N HIS A 4 -1.50 -6.00 -15.75
CA HIS A 4 -1.23 -7.41 -15.44
C HIS A 4 -2.06 -8.36 -16.31
N MET A 5 -3.33 -8.05 -16.60
CA MET A 5 -4.12 -8.86 -17.54
C MET A 5 -3.46 -8.91 -18.92
N ARG A 6 -2.82 -7.81 -19.35
CA ARG A 6 -2.03 -7.77 -20.60
C ARG A 6 -0.81 -8.68 -20.53
N GLU A 7 -0.06 -8.61 -19.43
CA GLU A 7 1.16 -9.40 -19.21
C GLU A 7 0.86 -10.90 -19.17
N GLU A 8 -0.23 -11.27 -18.50
CA GLU A 8 -0.73 -12.63 -18.35
C GLU A 8 -1.53 -13.14 -19.57
N LYS A 9 -1.63 -12.34 -20.65
CA LYS A 9 -2.40 -12.65 -21.87
C LYS A 9 -3.86 -13.05 -21.59
N LEU A 10 -4.45 -12.50 -20.55
CA LEU A 10 -5.84 -12.73 -20.20
C LEU A 10 -6.75 -11.94 -21.15
N SER A 11 -7.91 -12.51 -21.46
CA SER A 11 -8.88 -11.84 -22.30
C SER A 11 -9.40 -10.58 -21.63
N PHE A 12 -9.49 -9.51 -22.40
CA PHE A 12 -10.10 -8.27 -21.95
C PHE A 12 -11.62 -8.34 -22.07
N PRO A 13 -12.37 -7.69 -21.16
CA PRO A 13 -13.78 -7.40 -21.38
C PRO A 13 -13.96 -6.70 -22.73
N ALA A 14 -14.98 -7.09 -23.50
CA ALA A 14 -15.20 -6.59 -24.85
C ALA A 14 -15.44 -5.06 -24.92
N LEU A 15 -15.97 -4.46 -23.85
CA LEU A 15 -16.09 -3.02 -23.70
C LEU A 15 -15.28 -2.55 -22.48
N ILE A 16 -14.08 -2.04 -22.74
CA ILE A 16 -13.34 -1.25 -21.77
C ILE A 16 -13.58 0.22 -22.11
N PRO A 17 -14.10 1.03 -21.19
CA PRO A 17 -14.30 2.45 -21.44
C PRO A 17 -12.95 3.15 -21.64
N LYS A 18 -12.85 3.96 -22.71
CA LYS A 18 -11.67 4.80 -22.97
C LYS A 18 -11.57 5.96 -21.99
N VAL A 19 -12.70 6.40 -21.44
CA VAL A 19 -12.82 7.48 -20.45
C VAL A 19 -13.35 6.89 -19.16
N TRP A 20 -12.60 7.07 -18.07
CA TRP A 20 -12.95 6.55 -16.76
C TRP A 20 -13.63 7.65 -15.97
N VAL A 21 -14.89 7.42 -15.58
CA VAL A 21 -15.57 8.27 -14.61
C VAL A 21 -15.34 7.63 -13.24
N VAL A 22 -14.68 8.36 -12.35
CA VAL A 22 -14.45 7.90 -10.98
C VAL A 22 -15.27 8.79 -10.06
N ASP A 23 -16.11 8.15 -9.25
CA ASP A 23 -16.81 8.82 -8.14
C ASP A 23 -15.89 8.77 -6.91
N CYS A 24 -15.16 9.86 -6.69
CA CYS A 24 -14.29 10.01 -5.54
C CYS A 24 -14.80 11.13 -4.64
N GLN A 25 -14.88 10.84 -3.36
CA GLN A 25 -15.13 11.84 -2.33
C GLN A 25 -13.86 12.06 -1.49
N PHE A 26 -13.59 13.31 -1.15
CA PHE A 26 -12.55 13.62 -0.16
C PHE A 26 -12.99 13.14 1.22
N VAL A 27 -12.21 12.23 1.83
CA VAL A 27 -12.49 11.62 3.13
C VAL A 27 -11.58 12.14 4.26
N GLY A 28 -10.85 13.23 4.02
CA GLY A 28 -9.89 13.83 4.96
C GLY A 28 -8.43 13.48 4.63
N ALA A 29 -7.51 13.93 5.50
CA ALA A 29 -6.07 13.78 5.32
C ALA A 29 -5.56 12.33 5.56
N GLY A 30 -6.41 11.43 6.04
CA GLY A 30 -6.05 10.02 6.23
C GLY A 30 -5.38 9.69 7.56
N ASP A 31 -5.27 10.62 8.52
CA ASP A 31 -4.62 10.38 9.82
C ASP A 31 -5.15 9.14 10.54
N LYS A 32 -6.49 8.96 10.54
CA LYS A 32 -7.14 7.78 11.12
C LYS A 32 -6.76 6.49 10.38
N ALA A 33 -6.62 6.54 9.05
CA ALA A 33 -6.20 5.41 8.25
C ALA A 33 -4.73 5.06 8.53
N LEU A 34 -3.86 6.05 8.73
CA LEU A 34 -2.46 5.84 9.11
C LEU A 34 -2.33 5.22 10.51
N ILE A 35 -3.09 5.71 11.50
CA ILE A 35 -3.10 5.12 12.86
C ILE A 35 -3.60 3.67 12.80
N TYR A 36 -4.69 3.44 12.06
CA TYR A 36 -5.22 2.10 11.86
C TYR A 36 -4.16 1.20 11.22
N LEU A 37 -3.61 1.59 10.07
CA LEU A 37 -2.62 0.82 9.33
C LEU A 37 -1.37 0.55 10.18
N GLY A 38 -0.86 1.55 10.91
CA GLY A 38 0.30 1.40 11.78
C GLY A 38 0.14 0.29 12.83
N ARG A 39 -1.05 0.16 13.44
CA ARG A 39 -1.34 -0.93 14.38
C ARG A 39 -1.27 -2.31 13.74
N TYR A 40 -1.73 -2.45 12.49
CA TYR A 40 -1.67 -3.71 11.76
C TYR A 40 -0.25 -3.99 11.24
N MET A 41 0.47 -2.97 10.77
CA MET A 41 1.85 -3.09 10.34
C MET A 41 2.74 -3.57 11.47
N TYR A 42 2.61 -3.00 12.68
CA TYR A 42 3.39 -3.46 13.83
C TYR A 42 3.13 -4.93 14.21
N ARG A 43 1.92 -5.44 13.99
CA ARG A 43 1.57 -6.81 14.34
C ARG A 43 2.06 -7.86 13.35
N GLY A 44 2.18 -7.53 12.07
CA GLY A 44 2.44 -8.52 11.01
C GLY A 44 3.58 -8.21 10.05
N VAL A 45 3.99 -6.94 9.95
CA VAL A 45 4.91 -6.46 8.89
C VAL A 45 6.21 -5.95 9.50
N ILE A 46 6.13 -5.18 10.58
CA ILE A 46 7.27 -4.60 11.30
C ILE A 46 7.59 -5.52 12.46
N ARG A 47 8.67 -6.30 12.36
CA ARG A 47 9.08 -7.20 13.44
C ARG A 47 10.02 -6.46 14.39
N GLU A 48 9.85 -6.63 15.70
CA GLU A 48 10.68 -5.97 16.71
C GLU A 48 12.18 -6.17 16.49
N LYS A 49 12.58 -7.38 16.09
CA LYS A 49 13.98 -7.74 15.81
C LYS A 49 14.63 -6.96 14.66
N ASP A 50 13.83 -6.32 13.81
CA ASP A 50 14.29 -5.56 12.65
C ASP A 50 14.41 -4.05 12.96
N ILE A 51 14.00 -3.61 14.16
CA ILE A 51 14.30 -2.27 14.69
C ILE A 51 15.76 -2.25 15.15
N LEU A 52 16.58 -1.41 14.50
CA LEU A 52 18.02 -1.32 14.75
C LEU A 52 18.37 -0.30 15.84
N SER A 53 17.63 0.80 15.90
CA SER A 53 17.80 1.83 16.93
C SER A 53 16.58 2.74 17.04
N CYS A 54 16.39 3.33 18.22
CA CYS A 54 15.40 4.36 18.48
C CYS A 54 16.04 5.45 19.35
N HIS A 55 16.28 6.64 18.77
CA HIS A 55 16.89 7.78 19.47
C HIS A 55 16.30 9.09 18.95
N ASP A 56 16.03 10.05 19.84
CA ASP A 56 15.46 11.37 19.50
C ASP A 56 14.20 11.30 18.63
N GLY A 57 13.32 10.31 18.88
CA GLY A 57 12.11 10.10 18.09
C GLY A 57 12.35 9.57 16.67
N LYS A 58 13.59 9.24 16.30
CA LYS A 58 13.94 8.58 15.04
C LYS A 58 14.12 7.09 15.25
N VAL A 59 13.46 6.31 14.42
CA VAL A 59 13.56 4.84 14.40
C VAL A 59 14.32 4.42 13.15
N THR A 60 15.38 3.64 13.33
CA THR A 60 16.11 3.00 12.23
C THR A 60 15.61 1.57 12.09
N TYR A 61 15.15 1.20 10.89
CA TYR A 61 14.53 -0.10 10.63
C TYR A 61 15.21 -0.80 9.44
N ARG A 62 15.45 -2.11 9.58
CA ARG A 62 15.95 -2.96 8.50
C ARG A 62 14.77 -3.52 7.70
N TYR A 63 14.76 -3.30 6.39
CA TYR A 63 13.75 -3.85 5.50
C TYR A 63 14.39 -4.52 4.28
N GLN A 64 13.58 -5.28 3.55
CA GLN A 64 13.92 -5.86 2.26
C GLN A 64 12.95 -5.30 1.23
N ASP A 65 13.44 -4.83 0.09
CA ASP A 65 12.58 -4.40 -1.01
C ASP A 65 11.74 -5.58 -1.52
N SER A 66 10.46 -5.32 -1.79
CA SER A 66 9.63 -6.28 -2.52
C SER A 66 10.18 -6.42 -3.94
N LYS A 67 10.26 -7.66 -4.43
CA LYS A 67 10.41 -7.92 -5.86
C LYS A 67 9.12 -7.60 -6.61
#